data_AF-A0A6A5JYB8-F1
#
_entry.id   AF-A0A6A5JYB8-F1
#
_cell.length_a   1.000
_cell.length_b   1.000
_cell.length_c   1.000
_cell.angle_alpha   90.00
_cell.angle_beta   90.00
_cell.angle_gamma   90.00
#
_symmetry.space_group_name_H-M   'P 1'
#
loop_
_entity.id
_entity.type
_entity.pdbx_description
1 polymer ?
#
loop_
_entity_poly.entity_id
_entity_poly.type
_entity_poly.pdbx_seq_one_letter_code
_entity_poly.pdbx_strand_id
1 'polypeptide(L)' 'YFNSQGITLMTSPPHDASRNGVAERANSITEDRIRASMIASSLPIRLWPYCAQYVARLHNLISNSTLPGKIT' A
#
# COMPACT_ATOMS: atom_id res chain seq x y z
N TYR A 1 -11.92 5.80 -20.36
CA TYR A 1 -10.57 5.90 -19.78
C TYR A 1 -9.76 4.62 -19.95
N PHE A 2 -10.16 3.49 -19.38
CA PHE A 2 -9.36 2.24 -19.46
C PHE A 2 -9.06 1.79 -20.90
N ASN A 3 -10.08 1.74 -21.78
CA ASN A 3 -9.90 1.37 -23.19
C ASN A 3 -8.96 2.34 -23.94
N SER A 4 -9.07 3.65 -23.69
CA SER A 4 -8.20 4.66 -24.32
C SER A 4 -6.75 4.62 -23.82
N GLN A 5 -6.51 3.98 -22.67
CA GLN A 5 -5.18 3.80 -22.08
C GLN A 5 -4.64 2.37 -22.28
N GLY A 6 -5.35 1.50 -23.00
CA GLY A 6 -4.97 0.10 -23.18
C GLY A 6 -4.99 -0.74 -21.89
N ILE A 7 -5.78 -0.35 -20.88
CA ILE A 7 -5.88 -1.04 -19.60
C ILE A 7 -7.07 -2.00 -19.61
N THR A 8 -6.83 -3.29 -19.35
CA THR A 8 -7.89 -4.29 -19.15
C THR A 8 -8.35 -4.28 -17.70
N LEU A 9 -9.63 -4.00 -17.47
CA LEU A 9 -10.25 -4.08 -16.15
C LEU A 9 -10.67 -5.53 -15.85
N MET A 10 -10.08 -6.12 -14.81
CA MET A 10 -10.53 -7.40 -14.26
C MET A 10 -11.15 -7.19 -12.88
N THR A 11 -12.37 -7.67 -12.68
CA THR A 11 -13.10 -7.57 -11.41
C THR A 11 -13.19 -8.93 -10.73
N SER A 12 -13.17 -8.94 -9.39
CA SER A 12 -13.52 -10.14 -8.63
C SER A 12 -15.04 -10.41 -8.69
N PRO A 13 -15.48 -11.66 -8.50
CA PRO A 13 -16.89 -11.97 -8.33
C PRO A 13 -17.49 -11.23 -7.11
N PRO A 14 -18.79 -10.91 -7.14
CA PRO A 14 -19.49 -10.37 -5.97
C PRO A 14 -19.30 -11.27 -4.74
N HIS A 15 -19.10 -10.66 -3.58
CA HIS A 15 -18.91 -11.35 -2.29
C HIS A 15 -17.68 -12.28 -2.18
N ASP A 16 -16.77 -12.27 -3.16
CA ASP A 16 -15.51 -13.01 -3.11
C ASP A 16 -14.33 -12.05 -2.85
N ALA A 17 -14.24 -11.55 -1.62
CA ALA A 17 -13.14 -10.69 -1.18
C ALA A 17 -11.79 -11.42 -1.15
N SER A 18 -11.80 -12.75 -1.06
CA SER A 18 -10.59 -13.57 -0.96
C SER A 18 -9.65 -13.36 -2.14
N ARG A 19 -10.18 -13.11 -3.35
CA ARG A 19 -9.40 -12.83 -4.56
C ARG A 19 -8.63 -11.52 -4.50
N ASN A 20 -9.05 -10.57 -3.66
CA ASN A 20 -8.39 -9.28 -3.48
C ASN A 20 -7.49 -9.23 -2.23
N GLY A 21 -7.37 -10.35 -1.50
CA GLY A 21 -6.71 -10.39 -0.19
C GLY A 21 -5.23 -10.00 -0.20
N VAL A 22 -4.55 -10.02 -1.35
CA VAL A 22 -3.17 -9.49 -1.47
C VAL A 22 -3.18 -7.96 -1.38
N ALA A 23 -4.04 -7.30 -2.16
CA ALA A 23 -4.16 -5.85 -2.16
C ALA A 23 -4.70 -5.34 -0.81
N GLU A 24 -5.70 -6.03 -0.24
CA GLU A 24 -6.26 -5.66 1.06
C GLU A 24 -5.22 -5.72 2.18
N ARG A 25 -4.41 -6.78 2.24
CA ARG A 25 -3.31 -6.87 3.21
C ARG A 25 -2.26 -5.78 2.98
N ALA A 26 -1.90 -5.50 1.74
CA ALA A 26 -0.95 -4.43 1.42
C ALA A 26 -1.47 -3.05 1.87
N ASN A 27 -2.76 -2.79 1.66
CA ASN A 27 -3.42 -1.56 2.10
C ASN A 27 -3.43 -1.45 3.62
N SER A 28 -3.86 -2.51 4.33
CA SER A 28 -3.86 -2.53 5.80
C SER A 28 -2.47 -2.25 6.38
N ILE A 29 -1.44 -2.94 5.88
CA ILE A 29 -0.05 -2.74 6.34
C ILE A 29 0.41 -1.29 6.08
N THR A 30 0.05 -0.73 4.92
CA THR A 30 0.42 0.64 4.56
C THR A 30 -0.27 1.65 5.47
N GLU A 31 -1.57 1.52 5.69
CA GLU A 31 -2.33 2.39 6.58
C GLU A 31 -1.85 2.33 8.04
N ASP A 32 -1.54 1.13 8.53
CA ASP A 32 -1.02 0.95 9.89
C ASP A 32 0.34 1.61 10.07
N ARG A 33 1.23 1.51 9.06
CA ARG A 33 2.52 2.21 9.07
C ARG A 33 2.34 3.72 9.04
N ILE A 34 1.43 4.23 8.22
CA ILE A 34 1.11 5.67 8.18
C ILE A 34 0.63 6.13 9.54
N ARG A 35 -0.33 5.42 10.13
CA ARG A 35 -0.87 5.74 11.46
C ARG A 35 0.22 5.73 12.52
N ALA A 36 1.07 4.70 12.53
CA ALA A 36 2.17 4.58 13.48
C ALA A 36 3.19 5.71 13.32
N SER A 37 3.58 6.06 12.09
CA SER A 37 4.49 7.18 11.82
C SER A 37 3.91 8.52 12.26
N MET A 38 2.62 8.77 12.00
CA MET A 38 1.96 10.00 12.45
C MET A 38 1.92 10.12 13.97
N ILE A 39 1.60 9.02 14.68
CA ILE A 39 1.60 8.99 16.15
C ILE A 39 3.00 9.20 16.70
N ALA A 40 3.99 8.46 16.19
CA ALA A 40 5.38 8.54 16.65
C ALA A 40 5.99 9.94 16.47
N SER A 41 5.59 10.65 15.41
CA SER A 41 6.07 12.01 15.11
C SER A 41 5.11 13.11 15.58
N SER A 42 4.03 12.78 16.30
CA SER A 42 3.01 13.73 16.77
C SER A 42 2.47 14.64 15.66
N LEU A 43 2.26 14.09 14.46
CA LEU A 43 1.83 14.86 13.29
C LEU A 43 0.31 15.14 13.33
N PRO A 44 -0.12 16.37 12.99
CA PRO A 44 -1.53 16.66 12.82
C PRO A 44 -2.11 15.91 11.60
N ILE A 45 -3.38 15.51 11.69
CA ILE A 45 -4.08 14.71 10.66
C ILE A 45 -4.01 15.33 9.25
N ARG A 46 -3.95 16.66 9.15
CA ARG A 46 -3.81 17.38 7.86
C ARG A 46 -2.55 17.01 7.07
N LEU A 47 -1.52 16.48 7.75
CA LEU A 47 -0.28 16.01 7.13
C LEU A 47 -0.32 14.54 6.71
N TRP A 48 -1.47 13.87 6.86
CA TRP A 48 -1.66 12.49 6.43
C TRP A 48 -1.20 12.22 4.98
N PRO A 49 -1.52 13.07 3.97
CA PRO A 49 -1.07 12.82 2.59
C PRO A 49 0.46 12.82 2.44
N TYR A 50 1.14 13.68 3.17
CA TYR A 50 2.62 13.73 3.19
C TYR A 50 3.20 12.49 3.87
N CYS A 51 2.62 12.07 4.99
CA CYS A 51 3.04 10.86 5.69
C CYS A 51 2.82 9.61 4.82
N ALA A 52 1.68 9.53 4.12
CA ALA A 52 1.37 8.45 3.18
C ALA A 52 2.40 8.33 2.06
N GLN A 53 2.76 9.45 1.42
CA GLN A 53 3.80 9.46 0.39
C GLN A 53 5.17 9.04 0.95
N TYR A 54 5.51 9.51 2.15
CA TYR A 54 6.77 9.16 2.81
C TYR A 54 6.85 7.66 3.12
N VAL A 55 5.80 7.08 3.71
CA VAL A 55 5.73 5.65 4.02
C VAL A 55 5.76 4.79 2.76
N ALA A 56 5.05 5.19 1.70
CA ALA A 56 5.08 4.48 0.42
C ALA A 56 6.49 4.48 -0.18
N ARG A 57 7.18 5.63 -0.13
CA ARG A 57 8.58 5.74 -0.57
C ARG A 57 9.49 4.82 0.23
N LEU A 58 9.38 4.81 1.56
CA LEU A 58 10.17 3.91 2.40
C LEU A 58 9.90 2.44 2.07
N HIS A 59 8.64 2.06 1.87
CA HIS A 59 8.29 0.69 1.51
C HIS A 59 8.93 0.22 0.21
N ASN A 60 9.00 1.11 -0.79
CA ASN A 60 9.60 0.81 -2.09
C ASN A 60 11.14 0.84 -2.08
N LEU A 61 11.75 1.55 -1.13
CA LEU A 61 13.21 1.66 -1.01
C LEU A 61 13.82 0.56 -0.12
N ILE A 62 13.10 0.12 0.91
CA ILE A 62 13.61 -0.82 1.89
C ILE A 62 13.40 -2.25 1.40
N SER A 63 14.48 -3.04 1.44
CA SER A 63 14.40 -4.47 1.14
C SER A 63 13.42 -5.15 2.10
N ASN A 64 12.52 -5.95 1.55
CA ASN A 64 11.54 -6.70 2.29
C ASN A 64 11.64 -8.18 1.93
N SER A 65 11.01 -9.02 2.74
CA SER A 65 11.05 -10.48 2.59
C SER A 65 10.45 -11.01 1.29
N THR A 66 9.79 -10.16 0.50
CA THR A 66 9.18 -10.47 -0.80
C THR A 66 10.13 -10.26 -1.98
N LEU A 67 11.31 -9.64 -1.79
CA LEU A 67 12.31 -9.47 -2.84
C LEU A 67 13.02 -10.82 -3.15
N PRO A 68 13.08 -11.25 -4.43
CA PRO A 68 13.84 -12.43 -4.83
C PRO A 68 15.35 -12.16 -4.75
N GLY A 69 16.11 -13.07 -4.12
CA GLY A 69 17.57 -12.95 -3.95
C GLY A 69 18.01 -12.43 -2.58
N LYS A 70 17.45 -12.98 -1.49
CA LYS A 70 17.72 -12.58 -0.10
C LYS A 70 19.21 -12.47 0.22
N ILE A 71 19.62 -11.28 0.65
CA ILE A 71 20.75 -11.07 1.57
C ILE A 71 20.09 -10.76 2.92
N THR A 72 19.83 -11.80 3.70
CA THR A 72 19.46 -11.69 5.13
C THR A 72 20.43 -12.54 5.91
#